data_AF-A0A316ASF6-F1
#
_entry.id   AF-A0A316ASF6-F1
#
_cell.length_a   1.000
_cell.length_b   1.000
_cell.length_c   1.000
_cell.angle_alpha   90.00
_cell.angle_beta   90.00
_cell.angle_gamma   90.00
#
_symmetry.space_group_name_H-M   'P 1'
#
loop_
_entity.id
_entity.type
_entity.pdbx_description
1 polymer ?
#
loop_
_entity_poly.entity_id
_entity_poly.type
_entity_poly.pdbx_seq_one_letter_code
_entity_poly.pdbx_strand_id
1 'polypeptide(L)'
;MNKEEMNNFLVEVYDTHKANGDVNAVITKYEKQYKYVYFYNDMCAKHILTGNNDLSLVTDLANAALRLTGSDCISNPTLENPAIGGGLVHKDIEHDIFLNIPRKDADGKKLPGDRIGIEFQHVGYDVYNNRLLFYVARDVSNSLLKGDFYDKMPCVHLISFQMFDYKPWKTSQKYIHTVRYQDDEQSPFSDRQSITIVEVGKFLKHADTDFANDSSRIAQWLRAIDTLNSNGDYTPFASDAIFSRLQKYAEMSTFMPELFIEDGKNMRDTAEVLAYIARKEERNAKIIAEQGQTIAEQARKIAELEAKLAENCK
;
A
#
# COMPACT_ATOMS: atom_id res chain seq x y z
N MET A 1 6.64 0.85 17.50
CA MET A 1 5.25 1.22 17.83
C MET A 1 4.32 0.54 16.83
N ASN A 2 3.18 -0.02 17.27
CA ASN A 2 2.18 -0.62 16.39
C ASN A 2 1.16 0.42 15.88
N LYS A 3 0.24 0.00 15.01
CA LYS A 3 -0.76 0.89 14.38
C LYS A 3 -1.64 1.63 15.39
N GLU A 4 -2.15 0.94 16.41
CA GLU A 4 -3.06 1.52 17.40
C GLU A 4 -2.32 2.54 18.28
N GLU A 5 -1.10 2.19 18.70
CA GLU A 5 -0.24 3.08 19.48
C GLU A 5 0.11 4.36 18.70
N MET A 6 0.40 4.24 17.39
CA MET A 6 0.63 5.39 16.51
C MET A 6 -0.59 6.27 16.37
N ASN A 7 -1.77 5.67 16.22
CA ASN A 7 -3.01 6.44 16.14
C ASN A 7 -3.27 7.22 17.43
N ASN A 8 -3.07 6.59 18.59
CA ASN A 8 -3.23 7.24 19.89
C ASN A 8 -2.22 8.38 20.07
N PHE A 9 -0.97 8.15 19.67
CA PHE A 9 0.08 9.18 19.69
C PHE A 9 -0.29 10.40 18.85
N LEU A 10 -0.68 10.21 17.59
CA LEU A 10 -1.03 11.28 16.66
C LEU A 10 -2.26 12.08 17.13
N VAL A 11 -3.25 11.39 17.71
CA VAL A 11 -4.42 12.02 18.33
C VAL A 11 -4.00 12.91 19.51
N GLU A 12 -3.15 12.42 20.41
CA GLU A 12 -2.68 13.18 21.59
C GLU A 12 -1.83 14.38 21.17
N VAL A 13 -0.94 14.23 20.18
CA VAL A 13 -0.15 15.32 19.59
C VAL A 13 -1.05 16.42 19.03
N TYR A 14 -2.03 16.04 18.20
CA TYR A 14 -2.92 17.00 17.56
C TYR A 14 -3.83 17.73 18.56
N ASP A 15 -4.43 17.00 19.51
CA ASP A 15 -5.30 17.60 20.53
C ASP A 15 -4.50 18.55 21.45
N THR A 16 -3.26 18.19 21.79
CA THR A 16 -2.35 19.05 22.56
C THR A 16 -2.01 20.32 21.78
N HIS A 17 -1.64 20.19 20.51
CA HIS A 17 -1.39 21.34 19.64
C HIS A 17 -2.62 22.26 19.53
N LYS A 18 -3.81 21.69 19.33
CA LYS A 18 -5.07 22.44 19.25
C LYS A 18 -5.40 23.20 20.54
N ALA A 19 -5.02 22.65 21.69
CA ALA A 19 -5.16 23.28 23.00
C ALA A 19 -4.04 24.29 23.32
N ASN A 20 -3.12 24.57 22.39
CA ASN A 20 -1.89 25.35 22.62
C ASN A 20 -1.03 24.78 23.77
N GLY A 21 -1.05 23.46 23.95
CA GLY A 21 -0.24 22.75 24.94
C GLY A 21 1.17 22.43 24.42
N ASP A 22 1.98 21.80 25.28
CA ASP A 22 3.35 21.41 24.96
C ASP A 22 3.40 20.07 24.20
N VAL A 23 3.46 20.15 22.88
CA VAL A 23 3.58 18.98 21.99
C VAL A 23 4.88 18.21 22.23
N ASN A 24 5.98 18.91 22.55
CA ASN A 24 7.27 18.25 22.78
C ASN A 24 7.21 17.35 24.02
N ALA A 25 6.50 17.76 25.06
CA ALA A 25 6.29 16.92 26.24
C ALA A 25 5.55 15.61 25.89
N VAL A 26 4.58 15.65 24.97
CA VAL A 26 3.88 14.46 24.46
C VAL A 26 4.84 13.56 23.67
N ILE A 27 5.61 14.14 22.74
CA ILE A 27 6.60 13.39 21.95
C ILE A 27 7.61 12.69 22.87
N THR A 28 8.21 13.42 23.82
CA THR A 28 9.16 12.86 24.79
C THR A 28 8.54 11.78 25.68
N LYS A 29 7.23 11.88 26.01
CA LYS A 29 6.52 10.80 26.72
C LYS A 29 6.48 9.51 25.90
N TYR A 30 6.24 9.61 24.60
CA TYR A 30 6.19 8.45 23.70
C TYR A 30 7.58 7.92 23.33
N GLU A 31 8.59 8.77 23.14
CA GLU A 31 9.99 8.36 22.89
C GLU A 31 10.55 7.49 24.03
N LYS A 32 10.10 7.71 25.27
CA LYS A 32 10.48 6.89 26.42
C LYS A 32 9.90 5.46 26.38
N GLN A 33 8.81 5.26 25.65
CA GLN A 33 8.11 3.98 25.55
C GLN A 33 8.44 3.26 24.25
N TYR A 34 8.62 4.01 23.18
CA TYR A 34 8.78 3.50 21.82
C TYR A 34 10.01 4.12 21.19
N LYS A 35 10.94 3.26 20.78
CA LYS A 35 12.14 3.71 20.09
C LYS A 35 11.84 4.08 18.63
N TYR A 36 10.95 3.32 17.99
CA TYR A 36 10.64 3.47 16.57
C TYR A 36 9.18 3.83 16.33
N VAL A 37 8.93 4.68 15.32
CA VAL A 37 7.59 4.96 14.81
C VAL A 37 6.99 3.74 14.11
N TYR A 38 5.68 3.77 13.87
CA TYR A 38 5.03 2.76 13.05
C TYR A 38 5.31 3.02 11.56
N PHE A 39 6.11 2.16 10.93
CA PHE A 39 6.61 2.35 9.56
C PHE A 39 5.49 2.52 8.53
N TYR A 40 4.44 1.70 8.61
CA TYR A 40 3.41 1.67 7.57
C TYR A 40 2.44 2.84 7.60
N ASN A 41 2.51 3.72 8.62
CA ASN A 41 1.86 5.03 8.52
C ASN A 41 2.43 5.76 7.30
N ASP A 42 1.57 6.33 6.48
CA ASP A 42 1.93 6.93 5.20
C ASP A 42 3.04 8.00 5.34
N MET A 43 2.85 8.96 6.24
CA MET A 43 3.84 10.00 6.53
C MET A 43 5.18 9.39 6.99
N CYS A 44 5.15 8.40 7.88
CA CYS A 44 6.34 7.71 8.36
C CYS A 44 7.08 6.99 7.22
N ALA A 45 6.38 6.22 6.39
CA ALA A 45 6.97 5.49 5.27
C ALA A 45 7.65 6.47 4.30
N LYS A 46 6.96 7.56 3.92
CA LYS A 46 7.49 8.63 3.08
C LYS A 46 8.78 9.20 3.67
N HIS A 47 8.75 9.60 4.93
CA HIS A 47 9.90 10.21 5.60
C HIS A 47 11.08 9.25 5.73
N ILE A 48 10.83 8.00 6.14
CA ILE A 48 11.90 6.99 6.33
C ILE A 48 12.55 6.64 5.00
N LEU A 49 11.74 6.38 3.96
CA LEU A 49 12.22 5.84 2.70
C LEU A 49 12.88 6.90 1.79
N THR A 50 12.53 8.18 1.97
CA THR A 50 13.00 9.28 1.12
C THR A 50 13.77 10.37 1.86
N GLY A 51 13.80 10.30 3.20
CA GLY A 51 14.44 11.27 4.07
C GLY A 51 15.94 11.42 3.79
N ASN A 52 16.46 12.61 4.09
CA ASN A 52 17.87 12.98 3.88
C ASN A 52 18.35 12.91 2.41
N ASN A 53 17.43 12.90 1.44
CA ASN A 53 17.73 12.72 0.00
C ASN A 53 18.48 11.40 -0.32
N ASP A 54 18.40 10.41 0.57
CA ASP A 54 19.00 9.09 0.38
C ASP A 54 17.94 8.10 -0.09
N LEU A 55 17.91 7.85 -1.40
CA LEU A 55 16.92 6.95 -2.01
C LEU A 55 17.33 5.47 -1.96
N SER A 56 18.41 5.12 -1.25
CA SER A 56 18.88 3.73 -1.19
C SER A 56 17.84 2.78 -0.58
N LEU A 57 17.12 3.22 0.46
CA LEU A 57 16.08 2.43 1.11
C LEU A 57 14.91 2.15 0.16
N VAL A 58 14.33 3.19 -0.43
CA VAL A 58 13.20 3.04 -1.35
C VAL A 58 13.60 2.26 -2.60
N THR A 59 14.83 2.43 -3.10
CA THR A 59 15.35 1.70 -4.26
C THR A 59 15.50 0.21 -3.96
N ASP A 60 16.08 -0.16 -2.81
CA ASP A 60 16.23 -1.57 -2.41
C ASP A 60 14.88 -2.23 -2.16
N LEU A 61 13.95 -1.53 -1.51
CA LEU A 61 12.59 -2.00 -1.29
C LEU A 61 11.83 -2.21 -2.62
N ALA A 62 11.94 -1.27 -3.56
CA ALA A 62 11.32 -1.37 -4.88
C ALA A 62 11.90 -2.56 -5.68
N ASN A 63 13.22 -2.72 -5.70
CA ASN A 63 13.88 -3.87 -6.31
C ASN A 63 13.40 -5.19 -5.69
N ALA A 64 13.31 -5.24 -4.36
CA ALA A 64 12.84 -6.42 -3.63
C ALA A 64 11.39 -6.78 -3.98
N ALA A 65 10.48 -5.79 -4.01
CA ALA A 65 9.08 -6.00 -4.33
C ALA A 65 8.87 -6.42 -5.79
N LEU A 66 9.58 -5.78 -6.73
CA LEU A 66 9.55 -6.12 -8.16
C LEU A 66 10.35 -7.39 -8.50
N ARG A 67 11.09 -7.95 -7.53
CA ARG A 67 11.97 -9.13 -7.68
C ARG A 67 13.05 -8.92 -8.74
N LEU A 68 13.58 -7.70 -8.83
CA LEU A 68 14.67 -7.35 -9.73
C LEU A 68 15.99 -7.81 -9.13
N THR A 69 16.88 -8.34 -9.98
CA THR A 69 18.19 -8.85 -9.57
C THR A 69 19.26 -8.51 -10.61
N GLY A 70 20.53 -8.42 -10.17
CA GLY A 70 21.66 -8.21 -11.07
C GLY A 70 21.52 -6.92 -11.89
N SER A 71 21.61 -7.04 -13.21
CA SER A 71 21.50 -5.91 -14.14
C SER A 71 20.11 -5.31 -14.23
N ASP A 72 19.08 -6.01 -13.77
CA ASP A 72 17.70 -5.54 -13.83
C ASP A 72 17.35 -4.62 -12.65
N CYS A 73 18.21 -4.55 -11.64
CA CYS A 73 18.01 -3.67 -10.49
C CYS A 73 17.96 -2.20 -10.91
N ILE A 74 16.97 -1.49 -10.36
CA ILE A 74 16.86 -0.05 -10.43
C ILE A 74 18.14 0.55 -9.83
N SER A 75 18.72 1.51 -10.55
CA SER A 75 19.88 2.27 -10.08
C SER A 75 19.66 3.76 -10.32
N ASN A 76 20.09 4.57 -9.35
CA ASN A 76 20.05 6.04 -9.40
C ASN A 76 18.66 6.64 -9.76
N PRO A 77 17.56 6.23 -9.09
CA PRO A 77 16.28 6.88 -9.33
C PRO A 77 16.29 8.32 -8.81
N THR A 78 15.28 9.07 -9.20
CA THR A 78 14.97 10.42 -8.71
C THR A 78 13.57 10.43 -8.14
N LEU A 79 13.31 11.26 -7.13
CA LEU A 79 11.93 11.53 -6.70
C LEU A 79 11.26 12.45 -7.72
N GLU A 80 10.10 12.05 -8.19
CA GLU A 80 9.21 12.90 -8.97
C GLU A 80 8.09 13.35 -8.02
N ASN A 81 7.95 14.67 -7.81
CA ASN A 81 6.77 15.18 -7.12
C ASN A 81 5.59 15.00 -8.08
N PRO A 82 4.51 14.30 -7.68
CA PRO A 82 3.37 14.04 -8.57
C PRO A 82 2.60 15.31 -9.03
N ALA A 83 3.03 16.51 -8.67
CA ALA A 83 2.47 17.77 -9.13
C ALA A 83 2.48 17.91 -10.68
N ILE A 84 1.30 17.78 -11.27
CA ILE A 84 1.02 18.00 -12.69
C ILE A 84 1.17 19.48 -13.04
N GLY A 85 1.86 19.77 -14.14
CA GLY A 85 1.71 21.05 -14.83
C GLY A 85 0.31 21.18 -15.45
N GLY A 86 -0.53 22.07 -14.91
CA GLY A 86 -1.72 22.59 -15.61
C GLY A 86 -3.10 22.01 -15.26
N GLY A 87 -3.27 21.27 -14.16
CA GLY A 87 -4.58 20.79 -13.71
C GLY A 87 -4.84 21.11 -12.24
N LEU A 88 -6.10 21.39 -11.88
CA LEU A 88 -6.55 21.49 -10.48
C LEU A 88 -6.18 20.18 -9.75
N VAL A 89 -5.16 20.23 -8.89
CA VAL A 89 -4.67 19.07 -8.14
C VAL A 89 -5.60 18.81 -6.97
N HIS A 90 -6.24 17.64 -6.94
CA HIS A 90 -6.84 17.08 -5.73
C HIS A 90 -5.78 16.23 -5.00
N LYS A 91 -5.62 16.44 -3.69
CA LYS A 91 -4.60 15.80 -2.83
C LYS A 91 -4.71 14.25 -2.79
N ASP A 92 -5.88 13.68 -3.13
CA ASP A 92 -6.22 12.28 -2.90
C ASP A 92 -5.90 11.31 -4.05
N ILE A 93 -5.24 11.79 -5.11
CA ILE A 93 -4.93 10.94 -6.28
C ILE A 93 -3.44 10.66 -6.45
N GLU A 94 -2.57 11.20 -5.61
CA GLU A 94 -1.13 11.07 -5.75
C GLU A 94 -0.60 9.75 -5.19
N HIS A 95 0.57 9.32 -5.67
CA HIS A 95 1.26 8.17 -5.08
C HIS A 95 1.91 8.56 -3.76
N ASP A 96 2.06 7.62 -2.84
CA ASP A 96 2.81 7.90 -1.62
C ASP A 96 4.27 8.22 -1.93
N ILE A 97 4.91 7.42 -2.78
CA ILE A 97 6.23 7.72 -3.31
C ILE A 97 6.24 7.48 -4.81
N PHE A 98 6.83 8.41 -5.57
CA PHE A 98 6.93 8.29 -7.02
C PHE A 98 8.38 8.44 -7.47
N LEU A 99 8.93 7.35 -8.02
CA LEU A 99 10.30 7.30 -8.53
C LEU A 99 10.30 7.42 -10.05
N ASN A 100 11.21 8.22 -10.56
CA ASN A 100 11.57 8.29 -11.97
C ASN A 100 12.97 7.70 -12.19
N ILE A 101 13.07 6.76 -13.14
CA ILE A 101 14.28 6.06 -13.54
C ILE A 101 14.72 6.63 -14.90
N PRO A 102 15.81 7.40 -14.95
CA PRO A 102 16.22 8.06 -16.18
C PRO A 102 16.51 7.07 -17.31
N ARG A 103 15.95 7.34 -18.49
CA ARG A 103 16.23 6.59 -19.72
C ARG A 103 16.94 7.44 -20.76
N LYS A 104 17.71 6.76 -21.61
CA LYS A 104 18.34 7.34 -22.79
C LYS A 104 18.11 6.45 -24.00
N ASP A 105 18.02 7.04 -25.18
CA ASP A 105 18.05 6.30 -26.45
C ASP A 105 19.49 5.91 -26.84
N ALA A 106 19.63 5.24 -28.00
CA ALA A 106 20.92 4.78 -28.51
C ALA A 106 21.93 5.92 -28.75
N ASP A 107 21.45 7.14 -28.99
CA ASP A 107 22.27 8.33 -29.21
C ASP A 107 22.55 9.09 -27.89
N GLY A 108 22.11 8.55 -26.76
CA GLY A 108 22.30 9.13 -25.43
C GLY A 108 21.35 10.28 -25.10
N LYS A 109 20.33 10.54 -25.92
CA LYS A 109 19.32 11.57 -25.68
C LYS A 109 18.34 11.10 -24.61
N LYS A 110 17.97 12.02 -23.72
CA LYS A 110 17.02 11.74 -22.64
C LYS A 110 15.65 11.35 -23.22
N LEU A 111 15.14 10.22 -22.76
CA LEU A 111 13.77 9.76 -22.97
C LEU A 111 12.93 10.00 -21.71
N PRO A 112 11.58 9.95 -21.80
CA PRO A 112 10.75 9.75 -20.62
C PRO A 112 11.28 8.58 -19.80
N GLY A 113 11.50 8.82 -18.50
CA GLY A 113 12.04 7.81 -17.60
C GLY A 113 10.97 6.80 -17.20
N ASP A 114 11.39 5.59 -16.84
CA ASP A 114 10.48 4.59 -16.29
C ASP A 114 10.01 5.05 -14.90
N ARG A 115 8.76 4.74 -14.56
CA ARG A 115 8.08 5.27 -13.38
C ARG A 115 7.73 4.15 -12.42
N ILE A 116 7.95 4.39 -11.13
CA ILE A 116 7.53 3.47 -10.07
C ILE A 116 6.73 4.25 -9.03
N GLY A 117 5.42 3.98 -8.97
CA GLY A 117 4.57 4.39 -7.86
C GLY A 117 4.63 3.37 -6.73
N ILE A 118 4.65 3.85 -5.50
CA ILE A 118 4.63 3.03 -4.29
C ILE A 118 3.51 3.53 -3.38
N GLU A 119 2.71 2.60 -2.88
CA GLU A 119 1.53 2.85 -2.06
C GLU A 119 1.55 2.00 -0.78
N PHE A 120 1.16 2.60 0.34
CA PHE A 120 0.93 1.91 1.62
C PHE A 120 -0.53 2.04 2.04
N GLN A 121 -1.28 0.93 2.08
CA GLN A 121 -2.71 0.97 2.37
C GLN A 121 -3.10 0.04 3.51
N HIS A 122 -3.76 0.62 4.53
CA HIS A 122 -4.31 -0.17 5.65
C HIS A 122 -5.71 -0.71 5.44
N VAL A 123 -6.53 0.03 4.68
CA VAL A 123 -7.96 -0.29 4.56
C VAL A 123 -8.23 -0.80 3.15
N GLY A 124 -8.60 -2.07 3.07
CA GLY A 124 -9.10 -2.69 1.85
C GLY A 124 -10.58 -2.40 1.68
N TYR A 125 -10.96 -1.98 0.48
CA TYR A 125 -12.35 -1.78 0.11
C TYR A 125 -12.47 -2.08 -1.39
N ASP A 126 -13.64 -2.51 -1.86
CA ASP A 126 -13.76 -3.14 -3.20
C ASP A 126 -13.30 -2.27 -4.38
N VAL A 127 -13.20 -0.94 -4.21
CA VAL A 127 -12.73 -0.05 -5.27
C VAL A 127 -11.24 0.30 -5.18
N TYR A 128 -10.51 -0.24 -4.19
CA TYR A 128 -9.08 -0.03 -4.08
C TYR A 128 -8.32 -0.51 -5.32
N ASN A 129 -8.71 -1.67 -5.88
CA ASN A 129 -8.16 -2.16 -7.15
C ASN A 129 -8.41 -1.18 -8.31
N ASN A 130 -9.55 -0.47 -8.31
CA ASN A 130 -9.83 0.57 -9.29
C ASN A 130 -8.92 1.79 -9.10
N ARG A 131 -8.54 2.12 -7.86
CA ARG A 131 -7.55 3.18 -7.57
C ARG A 131 -6.19 2.82 -8.17
N LEU A 132 -5.72 1.59 -7.95
CA LEU A 132 -4.46 1.11 -8.54
C LEU A 132 -4.49 1.15 -10.07
N LEU A 133 -5.61 0.72 -10.68
CA LEU A 133 -5.79 0.81 -12.13
C LEU A 133 -5.79 2.26 -12.63
N PHE A 134 -6.49 3.16 -11.93
CA PHE A 134 -6.53 4.58 -12.26
C PHE A 134 -5.14 5.21 -12.22
N TYR A 135 -4.33 4.89 -11.20
CA TYR A 135 -2.97 5.40 -11.08
C TYR A 135 -2.10 4.99 -12.27
N VAL A 136 -2.09 3.71 -12.65
CA VAL A 136 -1.34 3.25 -13.82
C VAL A 136 -1.81 3.95 -15.09
N ALA A 137 -3.12 4.01 -15.33
CA ALA A 137 -3.67 4.65 -16.52
C ALA A 137 -3.30 6.14 -16.60
N ARG A 138 -3.37 6.86 -15.47
CA ARG A 138 -2.99 8.26 -15.36
C ARG A 138 -1.51 8.47 -15.65
N ASP A 139 -0.64 7.68 -15.03
CA ASP A 139 0.81 7.86 -15.15
C ASP A 139 1.29 7.58 -16.58
N VAL A 140 0.67 6.59 -17.24
CA VAL A 140 0.89 6.29 -18.66
C VAL A 140 0.40 7.45 -19.52
N SER A 141 -0.82 7.94 -19.29
CA SER A 141 -1.36 9.08 -20.04
C SER A 141 -0.48 10.32 -19.93
N ASN A 142 0.14 10.55 -18.77
CA ASN A 142 0.98 11.71 -18.48
C ASN A 142 2.46 11.49 -18.87
N SER A 143 2.79 10.40 -19.53
CA SER A 143 4.19 10.03 -19.80
C SER A 143 4.72 10.43 -21.17
N LEU A 144 3.83 10.65 -22.13
CA LEU A 144 4.18 11.05 -23.50
C LEU A 144 3.77 12.50 -23.73
N LEU A 145 4.66 13.28 -24.36
CA LEU A 145 4.34 14.64 -24.75
C LEU A 145 3.63 14.65 -26.11
N LYS A 146 2.89 15.73 -26.39
CA LYS A 146 2.27 15.92 -27.70
C LYS A 146 3.33 15.88 -28.80
N GLY A 147 3.20 14.93 -29.72
CA GLY A 147 4.13 14.73 -30.84
C GLY A 147 5.19 13.66 -30.60
N ASP A 148 5.26 13.06 -29.41
CA ASP A 148 6.07 11.85 -29.21
C ASP A 148 5.46 10.63 -29.91
N PHE A 149 6.33 9.74 -30.36
CA PHE A 149 5.94 8.43 -30.86
C PHE A 149 5.90 7.41 -29.71
N TYR A 150 5.07 6.36 -29.86
CA TYR A 150 4.75 5.43 -28.78
C TYR A 150 5.90 4.50 -28.38
N ASP A 151 6.97 4.42 -29.17
CA ASP A 151 8.20 3.68 -28.84
C ASP A 151 8.94 4.29 -27.63
N LYS A 152 8.74 5.59 -27.38
CA LYS A 152 9.28 6.31 -26.21
C LYS A 152 8.49 6.08 -24.93
N MET A 153 7.38 5.35 -24.97
CA MET A 153 6.54 5.13 -23.79
C MET A 153 7.36 4.51 -22.66
N PRO A 154 7.34 5.10 -21.44
CA PRO A 154 8.02 4.52 -20.31
C PRO A 154 7.31 3.28 -19.77
N CYS A 155 8.08 2.45 -19.08
CA CYS A 155 7.52 1.44 -18.21
C CYS A 155 6.92 2.13 -16.97
N VAL A 156 5.74 1.68 -16.55
CA VAL A 156 5.04 2.18 -15.36
C VAL A 156 4.75 0.99 -14.46
N HIS A 157 5.40 0.95 -13.31
CA HIS A 157 5.16 -0.06 -12.29
C HIS A 157 4.50 0.59 -11.07
N LEU A 158 3.48 -0.05 -10.53
CA LEU A 158 2.86 0.34 -9.27
C LEU A 158 3.10 -0.75 -8.24
N ILE A 159 3.68 -0.41 -7.09
CA ILE A 159 3.89 -1.32 -5.97
C ILE A 159 2.91 -0.94 -4.86
N SER A 160 2.06 -1.85 -4.44
CA SER A 160 1.10 -1.62 -3.37
C SER A 160 1.35 -2.56 -2.20
N PHE A 161 1.76 -2.01 -1.07
CA PHE A 161 1.86 -2.68 0.22
C PHE A 161 0.51 -2.61 0.93
N GLN A 162 -0.10 -3.76 1.20
CA GLN A 162 -1.47 -3.86 1.71
C GLN A 162 -1.50 -4.56 3.08
N MET A 163 -2.15 -3.93 4.06
CA MET A 163 -2.39 -4.56 5.38
C MET A 163 -3.67 -5.40 5.41
N PHE A 164 -4.19 -5.74 4.23
CA PHE A 164 -5.35 -6.58 4.01
C PHE A 164 -5.06 -7.57 2.88
N ASP A 165 -5.93 -8.55 2.73
CA ASP A 165 -5.78 -9.60 1.73
C ASP A 165 -6.36 -9.12 0.38
N TYR A 166 -5.53 -9.01 -0.65
CA TYR A 166 -5.94 -8.90 -2.05
C TYR A 166 -6.68 -10.16 -2.52
N LYS A 167 -6.18 -11.33 -2.13
CA LYS A 167 -6.86 -12.61 -2.32
C LYS A 167 -6.96 -13.33 -0.97
N PRO A 168 -8.13 -13.87 -0.58
CA PRO A 168 -8.23 -14.64 0.65
C PRO A 168 -7.22 -15.78 0.70
N TRP A 169 -6.70 -16.13 1.88
CA TRP A 169 -5.77 -17.24 2.08
C TRP A 169 -6.19 -18.55 1.40
N LYS A 170 -7.50 -18.89 1.49
CA LYS A 170 -8.09 -20.08 0.86
C LYS A 170 -8.00 -20.08 -0.68
N THR A 171 -7.88 -18.91 -1.29
CA THR A 171 -7.80 -18.73 -2.75
C THR A 171 -6.35 -18.62 -3.20
N SER A 172 -5.50 -17.96 -2.41
CA SER A 172 -4.08 -17.89 -2.70
C SER A 172 -3.26 -17.68 -1.44
N GLN A 173 -2.32 -18.59 -1.22
CA GLN A 173 -1.30 -18.52 -0.16
C GLN A 173 -0.11 -17.64 -0.56
N LYS A 174 -0.09 -17.06 -1.76
CA LYS A 174 0.95 -16.09 -2.13
C LYS A 174 0.65 -14.77 -1.43
N TYR A 175 1.71 -14.09 -0.95
CA TYR A 175 1.63 -12.73 -0.44
C TYR A 175 2.14 -11.68 -1.44
N ILE A 176 2.69 -12.10 -2.58
CA ILE A 176 3.10 -11.21 -3.68
C ILE A 176 2.39 -11.62 -4.96
N HIS A 177 1.75 -10.66 -5.63
CA HIS A 177 1.07 -10.83 -6.90
C HIS A 177 1.55 -9.79 -7.90
N THR A 178 1.70 -10.19 -9.16
CA THR A 178 1.96 -9.25 -10.26
C THR A 178 0.75 -9.30 -11.19
N VAL A 179 0.06 -8.18 -11.32
CA VAL A 179 -1.09 -7.98 -12.19
C VAL A 179 -0.60 -7.32 -13.47
N ARG A 180 -0.97 -7.89 -14.61
CA ARG A 180 -0.62 -7.41 -15.96
C ARG A 180 -1.84 -7.53 -16.87
N TYR A 181 -1.85 -6.73 -17.94
CA TYR A 181 -2.86 -6.85 -18.99
C TYR A 181 -2.50 -8.04 -19.90
N GLN A 182 -3.46 -8.94 -20.12
CA GLN A 182 -3.29 -10.17 -20.87
C GLN A 182 -4.43 -10.33 -21.89
N ASP A 183 -4.18 -11.07 -22.96
CA ASP A 183 -5.24 -11.54 -23.86
C ASP A 183 -6.03 -12.71 -23.26
N ASP A 184 -7.02 -13.21 -24.00
CA ASP A 184 -7.86 -14.35 -23.61
C ASP A 184 -7.10 -15.68 -23.57
N GLU A 185 -5.93 -15.74 -24.20
CA GLU A 185 -4.98 -16.86 -24.14
C GLU A 185 -3.97 -16.73 -22.98
N GLN A 186 -4.11 -15.71 -22.12
CA GLN A 186 -3.23 -15.39 -21.00
C GLN A 186 -1.81 -14.94 -21.39
N SER A 187 -1.59 -14.55 -22.64
CA SER A 187 -0.35 -13.93 -23.08
C SER A 187 -0.30 -12.46 -22.66
N PRO A 188 0.82 -11.96 -22.10
CA PRO A 188 0.96 -10.55 -21.78
C PRO A 188 0.80 -9.67 -23.02
N PHE A 189 -0.12 -8.71 -22.97
CA PHE A 189 -0.33 -7.76 -24.07
C PHE A 189 0.86 -6.79 -24.21
N SER A 190 1.46 -6.42 -23.08
CA SER A 190 2.66 -5.58 -23.00
C SER A 190 3.39 -5.82 -21.69
N ASP A 191 4.70 -5.62 -21.68
CA ASP A 191 5.58 -5.62 -20.50
C ASP A 191 5.76 -4.23 -19.87
N ARG A 192 5.20 -3.19 -20.51
CA ARG A 192 5.38 -1.79 -20.09
C ARG A 192 4.64 -1.42 -18.80
N GLN A 193 3.70 -2.23 -18.34
CA GLN A 193 2.86 -1.89 -17.19
C GLN A 193 2.68 -3.08 -16.26
N SER A 194 2.79 -2.83 -14.96
CA SER A 194 2.42 -3.85 -13.96
C SER A 194 1.99 -3.24 -12.64
N ILE A 195 1.10 -3.93 -11.95
CA ILE A 195 0.78 -3.66 -10.54
C ILE A 195 1.31 -4.83 -9.71
N THR A 196 2.27 -4.56 -8.84
CA THR A 196 2.82 -5.50 -7.88
C THR A 196 2.16 -5.28 -6.52
N ILE A 197 1.43 -6.28 -6.05
CA ILE A 197 0.73 -6.25 -4.78
C ILE A 197 1.53 -7.07 -3.77
N VAL A 198 1.85 -6.46 -2.63
CA VAL A 198 2.51 -7.09 -1.48
C VAL A 198 1.52 -7.09 -0.31
N GLU A 199 0.91 -8.24 -0.03
CA GLU A 199 -0.03 -8.45 1.08
C GLU A 199 0.75 -8.63 2.39
N VAL A 200 1.21 -7.51 2.96
CA VAL A 200 1.97 -7.46 4.21
C VAL A 200 1.22 -8.16 5.35
N GLY A 201 -0.07 -7.85 5.52
CA GLY A 201 -0.88 -8.43 6.60
C GLY A 201 -0.97 -9.95 6.50
N LYS A 202 -1.03 -10.50 5.28
CA LYS A 202 -0.99 -11.94 5.03
C LYS A 202 0.37 -12.53 5.34
N PHE A 203 1.46 -11.90 4.89
CA PHE A 203 2.81 -12.35 5.18
C PHE A 203 3.05 -12.46 6.70
N LEU A 204 2.75 -11.40 7.46
CA LEU A 204 3.03 -11.35 8.89
C LEU A 204 2.22 -12.38 9.70
N LYS A 205 0.95 -12.62 9.35
CA LYS A 205 0.13 -13.67 10.00
C LYS A 205 0.69 -15.09 9.85
N HIS A 206 1.47 -15.32 8.79
CA HIS A 206 2.02 -16.63 8.42
C HIS A 206 3.55 -16.63 8.42
N ALA A 207 4.18 -15.62 9.02
CA ALA A 207 5.62 -15.41 8.97
C ALA A 207 6.39 -16.55 9.67
N ASP A 208 5.84 -17.08 10.76
CA ASP A 208 6.49 -18.14 11.55
C ASP A 208 6.04 -19.55 11.14
N THR A 209 5.11 -19.66 10.19
CA THR A 209 4.59 -20.93 9.67
C THR A 209 4.99 -21.09 8.21
N ASP A 210 4.13 -20.64 7.30
CA ASP A 210 4.19 -20.93 5.87
C ASP A 210 5.35 -20.17 5.19
N PHE A 211 5.76 -19.03 5.75
CA PHE A 211 6.84 -18.20 5.23
C PHE A 211 8.12 -18.23 6.08
N ALA A 212 8.23 -19.12 7.06
CA ALA A 212 9.38 -19.20 7.98
C ALA A 212 10.72 -19.31 7.24
N ASN A 213 10.74 -20.04 6.12
CA ASN A 213 11.93 -20.28 5.31
C ASN A 213 12.07 -19.34 4.10
N ASP A 214 11.18 -18.36 3.94
CA ASP A 214 11.29 -17.37 2.86
C ASP A 214 12.43 -16.39 3.20
N SER A 215 13.53 -16.55 2.49
CA SER A 215 14.75 -15.73 2.61
C SER A 215 14.85 -14.65 1.53
N SER A 216 13.80 -14.45 0.72
CA SER A 216 13.79 -13.41 -0.30
C SER A 216 14.01 -12.01 0.31
N ARG A 217 14.58 -11.10 -0.48
CA ARG A 217 14.89 -9.74 0.00
C ARG A 217 13.65 -9.02 0.54
N ILE A 218 12.51 -9.23 -0.08
CA ILE A 218 11.23 -8.66 0.35
C ILE A 218 10.74 -9.28 1.66
N ALA A 219 10.87 -10.60 1.87
CA ALA A 219 10.56 -11.22 3.15
C ALA A 219 11.44 -10.66 4.29
N GLN A 220 12.74 -10.44 4.02
CA GLN A 220 13.64 -9.78 4.97
C GLN A 220 13.17 -8.37 5.32
N TRP A 221 12.79 -7.56 4.33
CA TRP A 221 12.21 -6.23 4.52
C TRP A 221 10.97 -6.27 5.42
N LEU A 222 10.02 -7.17 5.13
CA LEU A 222 8.78 -7.28 5.89
C LEU A 222 9.04 -7.67 7.36
N ARG A 223 9.97 -8.60 7.62
CA ARG A 223 10.37 -8.98 8.98
C ARG A 223 11.13 -7.88 9.71
N ALA A 224 12.02 -7.18 9.02
CA ALA A 224 12.76 -6.06 9.59
C ALA A 224 11.79 -4.94 10.02
N ILE A 225 10.86 -4.56 9.13
CA ILE A 225 9.84 -3.55 9.45
C ILE A 225 8.96 -4.01 10.62
N ASP A 226 8.53 -5.27 10.65
CA ASP A 226 7.71 -5.81 11.75
C ASP A 226 8.45 -5.80 13.09
N THR A 227 9.75 -6.09 13.07
CA THR A 227 10.62 -5.99 14.25
C THR A 227 10.70 -4.55 14.78
N LEU A 228 10.78 -3.54 13.90
CA LEU A 228 10.74 -2.13 14.32
C LEU A 228 9.37 -1.75 14.90
N ASN A 229 8.29 -2.14 14.22
CA ASN A 229 6.93 -1.84 14.66
C ASN A 229 6.62 -2.47 16.03
N SER A 230 7.11 -3.68 16.29
CA SER A 230 6.97 -4.35 17.58
C SER A 230 7.98 -3.93 18.65
N ASN A 231 8.96 -3.07 18.32
CA ASN A 231 10.15 -2.78 19.14
C ASN A 231 10.90 -4.07 19.58
N GLY A 232 10.94 -5.07 18.70
CA GLY A 232 11.65 -6.32 18.93
C GLY A 232 13.17 -6.20 18.82
N ASP A 233 13.86 -7.32 19.00
CA ASP A 233 15.32 -7.41 18.83
C ASP A 233 15.71 -7.29 17.35
N TYR A 234 16.29 -6.15 16.99
CA TYR A 234 16.71 -5.85 15.62
C TYR A 234 18.10 -6.41 15.25
N THR A 235 18.81 -7.04 16.20
CA THR A 235 20.16 -7.59 15.99
C THR A 235 20.28 -8.48 14.74
N PRO A 236 19.30 -9.33 14.37
CA PRO A 236 19.39 -10.17 13.17
C PRO A 236 19.55 -9.39 11.85
N PHE A 237 19.11 -8.13 11.79
CA PHE A 237 19.18 -7.29 10.59
C PHE A 237 20.33 -6.28 10.63
N ALA A 238 20.98 -6.11 11.78
CA ALA A 238 21.92 -5.02 12.03
C ALA A 238 23.20 -5.07 11.17
N SER A 239 23.57 -6.24 10.63
CA SER A 239 24.74 -6.41 9.75
C SER A 239 24.49 -5.95 8.31
N ASP A 240 23.24 -5.79 7.90
CA ASP A 240 22.87 -5.33 6.56
C ASP A 240 22.79 -3.81 6.53
N ALA A 241 23.59 -3.17 5.67
CA ALA A 241 23.69 -1.71 5.62
C ALA A 241 22.36 -1.00 5.30
N ILE A 242 21.47 -1.63 4.51
CA ILE A 242 20.14 -1.09 4.24
C ILE A 242 19.29 -1.14 5.50
N PHE A 243 19.32 -2.26 6.23
CA PHE A 243 18.53 -2.40 7.46
C PHE A 243 19.10 -1.61 8.64
N SER A 244 20.41 -1.45 8.77
CA SER A 244 20.99 -0.51 9.75
C SER A 244 20.51 0.93 9.48
N ARG A 245 20.44 1.33 8.21
CA ARG A 245 19.93 2.65 7.82
C ARG A 245 18.42 2.76 8.08
N LEU A 246 17.64 1.74 7.74
CA LEU A 246 16.21 1.66 8.04
C LEU A 246 15.96 1.86 9.54
N GLN A 247 16.68 1.12 10.40
CA GLN A 247 16.58 1.22 11.85
C GLN A 247 16.82 2.66 12.32
N LYS A 248 17.91 3.28 11.84
CA LYS A 248 18.27 4.65 12.21
C LYS A 248 17.18 5.64 11.79
N TYR A 249 16.67 5.55 10.57
CA TYR A 249 15.70 6.51 10.06
C TYR A 249 14.31 6.33 10.67
N ALA A 250 13.98 5.12 11.14
CA ALA A 250 12.73 4.83 11.84
C ALA A 250 12.72 5.27 13.32
N GLU A 251 13.85 5.70 13.89
CA GLU A 251 13.88 6.21 15.27
C GLU A 251 12.98 7.43 15.40
N MET A 252 12.13 7.47 16.44
CA MET A 252 11.15 8.56 16.61
C MET A 252 11.81 9.95 16.70
N SER A 253 13.03 10.00 17.22
CA SER A 253 13.84 11.21 17.35
C SER A 253 14.33 11.80 16.02
N THR A 254 14.19 11.09 14.89
CA THR A 254 14.52 11.63 13.57
C THR A 254 13.42 12.52 12.99
N PHE A 255 12.23 12.48 13.58
CA PHE A 255 11.05 13.18 13.09
C PHE A 255 10.90 14.55 13.75
N MET A 256 10.58 15.55 12.94
CA MET A 256 10.21 16.87 13.45
C MET A 256 8.77 16.84 14.00
N PRO A 257 8.49 17.51 15.15
CA PRO A 257 7.15 17.58 15.74
C PRO A 257 6.05 18.01 14.75
N GLU A 258 6.38 18.91 13.82
CA GLU A 258 5.46 19.44 12.82
C GLU A 258 4.89 18.34 11.92
N LEU A 259 5.68 17.30 11.61
CA LEU A 259 5.23 16.16 10.80
C LEU A 259 4.11 15.39 11.52
N PHE A 260 4.25 15.17 12.82
CA PHE A 260 3.24 14.48 13.62
C PHE A 260 1.98 15.32 13.81
N ILE A 261 2.12 16.64 13.94
CA ILE A 261 0.96 17.56 14.02
C ILE A 261 0.17 17.53 12.72
N GLU A 262 0.85 17.62 11.57
CA GLU A 262 0.21 17.59 10.25
C GLU A 262 -0.50 16.25 10.01
N ASP A 263 0.15 15.14 10.34
CA ASP A 263 -0.45 13.81 10.17
C ASP A 263 -1.67 13.60 11.08
N GLY A 264 -1.57 14.00 12.35
CA GLY A 264 -2.70 13.94 13.29
C GLY A 264 -3.91 14.78 12.87
N LYS A 265 -3.69 15.89 12.14
CA LYS A 265 -4.77 16.67 11.52
C LYS A 265 -5.47 15.88 10.40
N ASN A 266 -4.69 15.29 9.48
CA ASN A 266 -5.22 14.56 8.32
C ASN A 266 -5.94 13.26 8.73
N MET A 267 -5.53 12.61 9.82
CA MET A 267 -6.19 11.41 10.35
C MET A 267 -7.66 11.63 10.76
N ARG A 268 -8.04 12.84 11.18
CA ARG A 268 -9.44 13.13 11.56
C ARG A 268 -10.35 13.41 10.37
N ASP A 269 -9.79 13.73 9.21
CA ASP A 269 -10.54 13.82 7.94
C ASP A 269 -10.89 12.43 7.37
N THR A 270 -10.27 11.35 7.89
CA THR A 270 -10.56 9.94 7.53
C THR A 270 -11.97 9.48 7.94
N ALA A 271 -12.74 10.31 8.66
CA ALA A 271 -14.14 10.09 8.99
C ALA A 271 -15.01 9.87 7.74
N GLU A 272 -14.70 10.49 6.61
CA GLU A 272 -15.46 10.32 5.36
C GLU A 272 -15.27 8.93 4.73
N VAL A 273 -14.04 8.39 4.78
CA VAL A 273 -13.73 7.03 4.28
C VAL A 273 -14.37 5.97 5.16
N LEU A 274 -14.29 6.14 6.49
CA LEU A 274 -14.97 5.25 7.44
C LEU A 274 -16.49 5.33 7.29
N ALA A 275 -17.05 6.53 7.06
CA ALA A 275 -18.48 6.70 6.78
C ALA A 275 -18.89 6.09 5.42
N TYR A 276 -18.03 6.14 4.39
CA TYR A 276 -18.26 5.42 3.13
C TYR A 276 -18.30 3.90 3.35
N ILE A 277 -17.34 3.35 4.10
CA ILE A 277 -17.27 1.92 4.40
C ILE A 277 -18.51 1.48 5.18
N ALA A 278 -18.87 2.19 6.26
CA ALA A 278 -20.03 1.89 7.07
C ALA A 278 -21.35 1.90 6.26
N ARG A 279 -21.56 2.93 5.42
CA ARG A 279 -22.74 3.02 4.53
C ARG A 279 -22.80 1.87 3.52
N LYS A 280 -21.65 1.42 3.03
CA LYS A 280 -21.56 0.32 2.07
C LYS A 280 -21.80 -1.03 2.72
N GLU A 281 -21.24 -1.28 3.90
CA GLU A 281 -21.50 -2.50 4.68
C GLU A 281 -22.97 -2.61 5.04
N GLU A 282 -23.62 -1.50 5.43
CA GLU A 282 -25.06 -1.45 5.68
C GLU A 282 -25.86 -1.82 4.42
N ARG A 283 -25.47 -1.29 3.26
CA ARG A 283 -26.12 -1.61 1.97
C ARG A 283 -25.93 -3.08 1.59
N ASN A 284 -24.74 -3.63 1.77
CA ASN A 284 -24.45 -5.04 1.48
C ASN A 284 -25.22 -5.97 2.41
N ALA A 285 -25.32 -5.62 3.70
CA ALA A 285 -26.13 -6.37 4.66
C ALA A 285 -27.62 -6.38 4.27
N LYS A 286 -28.16 -5.26 3.78
CA LYS A 286 -29.54 -5.19 3.24
C LYS A 286 -29.73 -6.11 2.03
N ILE A 287 -28.81 -6.11 1.07
CA ILE A 287 -28.88 -6.97 -0.12
C ILE A 287 -28.85 -8.45 0.28
N ILE A 288 -27.97 -8.84 1.21
CA ILE A 288 -27.88 -10.23 1.70
C ILE A 288 -29.18 -10.63 2.42
N ALA A 289 -29.75 -9.74 3.23
CA ALA A 289 -31.03 -9.99 3.91
C ALA A 289 -32.19 -10.18 2.91
N GLU A 290 -32.27 -9.33 1.89
CA GLU A 290 -33.29 -9.43 0.82
C GLU A 290 -33.15 -10.73 0.01
N GLN A 291 -31.92 -11.13 -0.30
CA GLN A 291 -31.65 -12.43 -0.96
C GLN A 291 -32.05 -13.61 -0.07
N GLY A 292 -31.75 -13.55 1.23
CA GLY A 292 -32.15 -14.59 2.20
C GLY A 292 -33.67 -14.72 2.32
N GLN A 293 -34.40 -13.61 2.34
CA GLN A 293 -35.87 -13.60 2.33
C GLN A 293 -36.43 -14.22 1.04
N THR A 294 -35.86 -13.87 -0.11
CA THR A 294 -36.26 -14.42 -1.41
C THR A 294 -36.07 -15.94 -1.47
N ILE A 295 -34.94 -16.45 -0.98
CA ILE A 295 -34.66 -17.90 -0.92
C ILE A 295 -35.64 -18.60 0.04
N ALA A 296 -35.94 -18.01 1.19
CA ALA A 296 -36.89 -18.57 2.15
C ALA A 296 -38.31 -18.65 1.58
N GLU A 297 -38.76 -17.63 0.85
CA GLU A 297 -40.06 -17.65 0.16
C GLU A 297 -40.12 -18.72 -0.94
N GLN A 298 -39.05 -18.88 -1.72
CA GLN A 298 -38.97 -19.93 -2.74
C GLN A 298 -39.01 -21.32 -2.10
N ALA A 299 -38.27 -21.55 -1.02
CA ALA A 299 -38.29 -22.81 -0.27
C ALA A 299 -39.70 -23.12 0.27
N ARG A 300 -40.42 -22.11 0.78
CA ARG A 300 -41.79 -22.28 1.26
C ARG A 300 -42.76 -22.66 0.15
N LYS A 301 -42.67 -22.01 -1.02
CA LYS A 301 -43.48 -22.34 -2.20
C LYS A 301 -43.21 -23.75 -2.72
N ILE A 302 -41.95 -24.20 -2.70
CA ILE A 302 -41.59 -25.57 -3.08
C ILE A 302 -42.23 -26.56 -2.10
N ALA A 303 -42.10 -26.35 -0.79
CA ALA A 303 -42.72 -27.22 0.21
C ALA A 303 -44.26 -27.28 0.10
N GLU A 304 -44.91 -26.14 -0.17
CA GLU A 304 -46.36 -26.08 -0.42
C GLU A 304 -46.77 -26.86 -1.68
N LEU A 305 -45.97 -26.83 -2.75
CA LEU A 305 -46.22 -27.59 -3.98
C LEU A 305 -46.00 -29.09 -3.78
N GLU A 306 -44.94 -29.47 -3.06
CA GLU A 306 -44.65 -30.86 -2.70
C GLU A 306 -45.77 -31.47 -1.85
N ALA A 307 -46.31 -30.72 -0.89
CA ALA A 307 -47.46 -31.15 -0.08
C ALA A 307 -48.71 -31.37 -0.95
N LYS A 308 -49.01 -30.44 -1.87
CA LYS A 308 -50.15 -30.57 -2.81
C LYS A 308 -49.99 -31.74 -3.78
N LEU A 309 -48.76 -32.02 -4.24
CA LEU A 309 -48.46 -33.19 -5.07
C LEU A 309 -48.68 -34.49 -4.29
N ALA A 310 -48.26 -34.54 -3.02
CA ALA A 310 -48.46 -35.71 -2.16
C ALA A 310 -49.95 -35.98 -1.85
N GLU A 311 -50.79 -34.95 -1.78
CA GLU A 311 -52.25 -35.09 -1.63
C GLU A 311 -52.94 -35.60 -2.90
N ASN A 312 -52.45 -35.22 -4.09
CA ASN A 312 -53.00 -35.66 -5.38
C ASN A 312 -52.54 -37.07 -5.82
N CYS A 313 -51.57 -37.66 -5.12
CA CYS A 313 -51.10 -39.04 -5.36
C CYS A 313 -51.71 -40.08 -4.40
N LYS A 314 -52.73 -39.69 -3.61
CA LYS A 314 -53.58 -40.61 -2.82
C LYS A 314 -54.93 -40.80 -3.50
#